data_AF-A0A420RRX6-F1
#
_entry.id   AF-A0A420RRX6-F1
#
_cell.length_a   1.000
_cell.length_b   1.000
_cell.length_c   1.000
_cell.angle_alpha   90.00
_cell.angle_beta   90.00
_cell.angle_gamma   90.00
#
_symmetry.space_group_name_H-M   'P 1'
#
loop_
_entity.id
_entity.type
_entity.pdbx_description
1 polymer ?
#
loop_
_entity_poly.entity_id
_entity_poly.type
_entity_poly.pdbx_seq_one_letter_code
_entity_poly.pdbx_strand_id
1 'polypeptide(L)'
;MSTSKATEIPEKTPDLPPSFQETMASSPPVFKTQFACMTFNMFDRIRLIDFTEAEVSGIKEVVAAQWSPGLAHVQPYGESMEFRLRGRPWLHRSGGNDDSRRLMLRILEKLFDMGWVLQGSMEITLKSESKGKTLLLSCELD
;
A
#
# COMPACT_ATOMS: atom_id res chain seq x y z
N MET A 1 -42.83 -20.19 59.40
CA MET A 1 -42.91 -20.16 57.93
C MET A 1 -42.66 -18.71 57.52
N SER A 2 -41.39 -18.38 57.30
CA SER A 2 -40.77 -18.15 55.98
C SER A 2 -40.78 -16.66 55.65
N THR A 3 -39.71 -15.96 56.04
CA THR A 3 -39.35 -14.64 55.55
C THR A 3 -38.57 -14.81 54.25
N SER A 4 -39.14 -14.37 53.12
CA SER A 4 -38.48 -14.39 51.82
C SER A 4 -37.40 -13.31 51.76
N LYS A 5 -36.14 -13.71 51.53
CA LYS A 5 -35.02 -12.81 51.27
C LYS A 5 -34.98 -12.51 49.77
N ALA A 6 -35.15 -11.24 49.39
CA ALA A 6 -35.01 -10.81 48.00
C ALA A 6 -33.54 -10.89 47.57
N THR A 7 -33.30 -11.49 46.41
CA THR A 7 -31.98 -11.57 45.76
C THR A 7 -31.73 -10.25 45.03
N GLU A 8 -30.76 -9.46 45.50
CA GLU A 8 -30.25 -8.31 44.75
C GLU A 8 -29.47 -8.79 43.52
N ILE A 9 -29.86 -8.28 42.34
CA ILE A 9 -29.16 -8.47 41.07
C ILE A 9 -28.07 -7.39 41.01
N PRO A 10 -26.79 -7.71 40.80
CA PRO A 10 -25.74 -6.70 40.69
C PRO A 10 -26.01 -5.83 39.47
N GLU A 11 -26.26 -4.54 39.70
CA GLU A 11 -26.41 -3.54 38.66
C GLU A 11 -25.07 -3.40 37.92
N LYS A 12 -25.04 -3.82 36.65
CA LYS A 12 -23.89 -3.63 35.77
C LYS A 12 -23.81 -2.13 35.48
N THR A 13 -22.91 -1.43 36.18
CA THR A 13 -22.61 -0.02 35.94
C THR A 13 -22.34 0.16 34.43
N PRO A 14 -23.04 1.08 33.74
CA PRO A 14 -22.72 1.36 32.34
C PRO A 14 -21.30 1.90 32.29
N ASP A 15 -20.44 1.35 31.43
CA ASP A 15 -19.09 1.83 31.24
C ASP A 15 -19.14 3.31 30.85
N LEU A 16 -18.80 4.18 31.80
CA LEU A 16 -18.73 5.61 31.57
C LEU A 16 -17.57 5.88 30.60
N PRO A 17 -17.74 6.79 29.63
CA PRO A 17 -16.63 7.19 28.79
C PRO A 17 -15.51 7.77 29.66
N PRO A 18 -14.24 7.49 29.34
CA PRO A 18 -13.11 7.98 30.11
C PRO A 18 -13.13 9.50 30.22
N SER A 19 -12.68 10.01 31.36
CA SER A 19 -12.58 11.44 31.60
C SER A 19 -11.57 12.10 30.64
N PHE A 20 -11.66 13.42 30.48
CA PHE A 20 -10.70 14.18 29.68
C PHE A 20 -9.24 13.95 30.15
N GLN A 21 -9.03 13.85 31.47
CA GLN A 21 -7.70 13.59 32.03
C GLN A 21 -7.21 12.18 31.73
N GLU A 22 -8.06 11.16 31.82
CA GLU A 22 -7.70 9.78 31.43
C GLU A 22 -7.44 9.67 29.94
N THR A 23 -8.21 10.36 29.11
CA THR A 23 -8.00 10.42 27.66
C THR A 23 -6.65 11.05 27.32
N MET A 24 -6.29 12.15 27.99
CA MET A 24 -4.99 12.83 27.79
C MET A 24 -3.80 12.09 28.41
N ALA A 25 -4.04 11.25 29.43
CA ALA A 25 -3.03 10.40 30.06
C ALA A 25 -2.82 9.08 29.30
N SER A 26 -3.81 8.63 28.53
CA SER A 26 -3.66 7.51 27.62
C SER A 26 -2.73 7.90 26.46
N SER A 27 -1.78 7.03 26.12
CA SER A 27 -1.06 7.21 24.87
C SER A 27 -2.08 7.03 23.74
N PRO A 28 -2.16 7.95 22.76
CA PRO A 28 -3.01 7.71 21.61
C PRO A 28 -2.62 6.36 20.99
N PRO A 29 -3.59 5.52 20.56
CA PRO A 29 -3.26 4.29 19.86
C PRO A 29 -2.30 4.64 18.74
N VAL A 30 -1.09 4.09 18.82
CA VAL A 30 -0.03 4.38 17.87
C VAL A 30 -0.39 3.61 16.61
N PHE A 31 -1.33 4.11 15.82
CA PHE A 31 -1.59 3.59 14.49
C PHE A 31 -0.35 3.90 13.64
N LYS A 32 0.60 2.96 13.62
CA LYS A 32 1.81 3.02 12.79
C LYS A 32 1.49 2.48 11.40
N THR A 33 0.43 2.99 10.78
CA THR A 33 0.14 2.67 9.38
C THR A 33 1.19 3.36 8.53
N GLN A 34 2.03 2.57 7.87
CA GLN A 34 2.95 3.08 6.87
C GLN A 34 2.23 3.18 5.53
N PHE A 35 2.55 4.21 4.77
CA PHE A 35 2.07 4.37 3.40
C PHE A 35 3.26 4.30 2.46
N ALA A 36 3.05 3.66 1.31
CA ALA A 36 3.98 3.66 0.21
C ALA A 36 3.23 3.90 -1.08
N CYS A 37 3.96 4.34 -2.10
CA CYS A 37 3.38 4.71 -3.37
C CYS A 37 4.16 4.12 -4.53
N MET A 38 3.45 3.45 -5.43
CA MET A 38 4.01 2.93 -6.68
C MET A 38 3.39 3.68 -7.87
N THR A 39 4.24 4.23 -8.73
CA THR A 39 3.77 4.99 -9.91
C THR A 39 4.31 4.43 -11.22
N PHE A 40 3.46 4.43 -12.24
CA PHE A 40 3.79 4.08 -13.61
C PHE A 40 3.93 5.36 -14.41
N ASN A 41 5.14 5.63 -14.91
CA ASN A 41 5.49 6.90 -15.54
C ASN A 41 5.94 6.69 -16.98
N MET A 42 5.70 7.70 -17.82
CA MET A 42 6.04 7.69 -19.25
C MET A 42 5.47 6.42 -19.93
N PHE A 43 6.31 5.65 -20.62
CA PHE A 43 5.91 4.40 -21.26
C PHE A 43 6.58 3.16 -20.66
N ASP A 44 7.61 3.34 -19.83
CA ASP A 44 8.55 2.29 -19.46
C ASP A 44 9.06 2.37 -18.01
N ARG A 45 8.52 3.25 -17.16
CA ARG A 45 9.06 3.48 -15.81
C ARG A 45 8.10 3.07 -14.71
N ILE A 46 8.64 2.46 -13.66
CA ILE A 46 7.97 2.26 -12.37
C ILE A 46 8.77 3.05 -11.33
N ARG A 47 8.13 3.83 -10.47
CA ARG A 47 8.77 4.43 -9.29
C ARG A 47 8.17 3.87 -8.01
N LEU A 48 9.04 3.65 -7.04
CA LEU A 48 8.76 3.13 -5.71
C LEU A 48 9.13 4.21 -4.71
N ILE A 49 8.14 4.76 -4.02
CA ILE A 49 8.27 5.83 -3.02
C ILE A 49 7.94 5.22 -1.67
N ASP A 50 8.77 5.48 -0.66
CA ASP A 50 8.64 4.96 0.72
C ASP A 50 8.67 3.43 0.82
N PHE A 51 9.48 2.78 -0.03
CA PHE A 51 9.81 1.35 0.09
C PHE A 51 11.23 1.17 0.61
N THR A 52 11.43 0.17 1.47
CA THR A 52 12.74 -0.28 1.94
C THR A 52 13.54 -0.96 0.83
N GLU A 53 14.87 -1.08 1.01
CA GLU A 53 15.74 -1.74 0.03
C GLU A 53 15.36 -3.21 -0.22
N ALA A 54 14.89 -3.91 0.82
CA ALA A 54 14.44 -5.31 0.70
C ALA A 54 13.19 -5.43 -0.17
N GLU A 55 12.22 -4.52 0.02
CA GLU A 55 10.99 -4.48 -0.78
C GLU A 55 11.28 -4.12 -2.23
N VAL A 56 12.13 -3.11 -2.45
CA VAL A 56 12.64 -2.73 -3.78
C VAL A 56 13.31 -3.93 -4.46
N SER A 57 14.15 -4.69 -3.75
CA SER A 57 14.79 -5.89 -4.30
C SER A 57 13.77 -6.96 -4.68
N GLY A 58 12.80 -7.24 -3.81
CA GLY A 58 11.75 -8.22 -4.10
C GLY A 58 10.88 -7.84 -5.31
N ILE A 59 10.55 -6.55 -5.47
CA ILE A 59 9.81 -6.07 -6.65
C ILE A 59 10.68 -6.17 -7.91
N LYS A 60 11.99 -5.86 -7.81
CA LYS A 60 12.94 -5.99 -8.92
C LYS A 60 13.02 -7.43 -9.44
N GLU A 61 13.03 -8.42 -8.54
CA GLU A 61 13.00 -9.85 -8.90
C GLU A 61 11.74 -10.22 -9.68
N VAL A 62 10.57 -9.74 -9.22
CA VAL A 62 9.29 -9.95 -9.92
C VAL A 62 9.34 -9.34 -11.32
N VAL A 63 9.82 -8.10 -11.46
CA VAL A 63 9.93 -7.45 -12.77
C VAL A 63 10.86 -8.23 -13.70
N ALA A 64 12.01 -8.69 -13.19
CA ALA A 64 12.95 -9.48 -13.98
C ALA A 64 12.37 -10.83 -14.43
N ALA A 65 11.54 -11.46 -13.60
CA ALA A 65 10.93 -12.75 -13.90
C ALA A 65 9.69 -12.65 -14.82
N GLN A 66 8.90 -11.59 -14.70
CA GLN A 66 7.59 -11.48 -15.35
C GLN A 66 7.59 -10.60 -16.61
N TRP A 67 8.59 -9.73 -16.77
CA TRP A 67 8.70 -8.87 -17.94
C TRP A 67 9.75 -9.41 -18.90
N SER A 68 9.31 -10.16 -19.92
CA SER A 68 10.21 -10.82 -20.89
C SER A 68 11.25 -9.90 -21.54
N PRO A 69 10.94 -8.64 -21.91
CA PRO A 69 11.97 -7.72 -22.42
C PRO A 69 13.05 -7.39 -21.40
N GLY A 70 12.75 -7.52 -20.11
CA GLY A 70 13.68 -7.32 -19.00
C GLY A 70 13.82 -5.88 -18.53
N LEU A 71 14.66 -5.70 -17.53
CA LEU A 71 14.98 -4.41 -16.93
C LEU A 71 16.09 -3.71 -17.74
N ALA A 72 15.93 -2.42 -17.99
CA ALA A 72 16.98 -1.60 -18.60
C ALA A 72 17.98 -1.18 -17.52
N HIS A 73 17.51 -0.51 -16.47
CA HIS A 73 18.32 -0.14 -15.31
C HIS A 73 17.45 0.22 -14.09
N VAL A 74 18.08 0.26 -12.92
CA VAL A 74 17.50 0.69 -11.63
C VAL A 74 18.35 1.83 -11.12
N GLN A 75 17.72 2.92 -10.70
CA GLN A 75 18.42 4.10 -10.21
C GLN A 75 17.60 4.85 -9.16
N PRO A 76 18.25 5.51 -8.19
CA PRO A 76 17.60 6.52 -7.37
C PRO A 76 17.03 7.66 -8.23
N TYR A 77 15.87 8.17 -7.86
CA TYR A 77 15.22 9.33 -8.46
C TYR A 77 14.57 10.17 -7.35
N GLY A 78 15.22 11.25 -6.94
CA GLY A 78 14.81 11.98 -5.73
C GLY A 78 14.80 11.04 -4.52
N GLU A 79 13.70 11.04 -3.76
CA GLU A 79 13.47 10.16 -2.60
C GLU A 79 12.81 8.82 -2.98
N SER A 80 12.89 8.43 -4.25
CA SER A 80 12.28 7.21 -4.77
C SER A 80 13.28 6.33 -5.51
N MET A 81 12.96 5.06 -5.66
CA MET A 81 13.67 4.17 -6.58
C MET A 81 12.92 4.07 -7.91
N GLU A 82 13.61 4.31 -9.02
CA GLU A 82 13.05 4.21 -10.37
C GLU A 82 13.58 3.00 -11.11
N PHE A 83 12.66 2.17 -11.59
CA PHE A 83 12.92 1.06 -12.49
C PHE A 83 12.59 1.51 -13.91
N ARG A 84 13.56 1.39 -14.81
CA ARG A 84 13.32 1.52 -16.24
C ARG A 84 13.26 0.14 -16.87
N LEU A 85 12.16 -0.17 -17.53
CA LEU A 85 11.92 -1.44 -18.22
C LEU A 85 12.33 -1.31 -19.69
N ARG A 86 12.78 -2.40 -20.30
CA ARG A 86 12.96 -2.44 -21.76
C ARG A 86 11.59 -2.52 -22.43
N GLY A 87 11.46 -1.88 -23.60
CA GLY A 87 10.17 -1.80 -24.30
C GLY A 87 9.28 -0.67 -23.76
N ARG A 88 7.96 -0.84 -23.88
CA ARG A 88 6.98 0.19 -23.52
C ARG A 88 5.71 -0.41 -22.89
N PRO A 89 5.81 -1.02 -21.69
CA PRO A 89 4.68 -1.67 -21.01
C PRO A 89 3.47 -0.75 -20.79
N TRP A 90 3.69 0.53 -20.53
CA TRP A 90 2.63 1.49 -20.17
C TRP A 90 2.07 2.27 -21.36
N LEU A 91 2.60 2.02 -22.56
CA LEU A 91 2.09 2.65 -23.77
C LEU A 91 0.63 2.21 -24.01
N HIS A 92 -0.24 3.17 -24.22
CA HIS A 92 -1.63 2.91 -24.56
C HIS A 92 -1.72 2.18 -25.91
N ARG A 93 -2.43 1.06 -25.94
CA ARG A 93 -2.71 0.26 -27.13
C ARG A 93 -4.20 -0.07 -27.17
N SER A 94 -4.79 -0.15 -28.37
CA SER A 94 -6.14 -0.69 -28.54
C SER A 94 -6.18 -2.13 -28.04
N GLY A 95 -7.04 -2.42 -27.05
CA GLY A 95 -7.08 -3.72 -26.37
C GLY A 95 -6.11 -3.89 -25.19
N GLY A 96 -5.26 -2.90 -24.92
CA GLY A 96 -4.29 -2.94 -23.82
C GLY A 96 -3.07 -3.83 -24.07
N ASN A 97 -2.35 -4.16 -23.01
CA ASN A 97 -1.19 -5.07 -23.04
C ASN A 97 -1.34 -6.10 -21.91
N ASP A 98 -1.57 -7.35 -22.28
CA ASP A 98 -1.79 -8.47 -21.36
C ASP A 98 -0.57 -8.75 -20.49
N ASP A 99 0.63 -8.62 -21.04
CA ASP A 99 1.88 -8.79 -20.30
C ASP A 99 2.04 -7.69 -19.25
N SER A 100 1.66 -6.45 -19.58
CA SER A 100 1.69 -5.34 -18.62
C SER A 100 0.69 -5.55 -17.48
N ARG A 101 -0.50 -6.07 -17.79
CA ARG A 101 -1.52 -6.41 -16.76
C ARG A 101 -1.03 -7.54 -15.86
N ARG A 102 -0.46 -8.60 -16.44
CA ARG A 102 0.16 -9.70 -15.68
C ARG A 102 1.29 -9.22 -14.79
N LEU A 103 2.20 -8.39 -15.32
CA LEU A 103 3.29 -7.80 -14.55
C LEU A 103 2.77 -7.03 -13.34
N MET A 104 1.78 -6.16 -13.55
CA MET A 104 1.18 -5.39 -12.45
C MET A 104 0.55 -6.28 -11.39
N LEU A 105 -0.20 -7.31 -11.79
CA LEU A 105 -0.79 -8.27 -10.86
C LEU A 105 0.26 -8.99 -10.01
N ARG A 106 1.37 -9.42 -10.62
CA ARG A 106 2.45 -10.11 -9.91
C ARG A 106 3.22 -9.20 -8.94
N ILE A 107 3.37 -7.92 -9.29
CA ILE A 107 3.95 -6.94 -8.36
C ILE A 107 3.01 -6.75 -7.16
N LEU A 108 1.71 -6.63 -7.39
CA LEU A 108 0.73 -6.48 -6.32
C LEU A 108 0.64 -7.73 -5.43
N GLU A 109 0.69 -8.92 -6.01
CA GLU A 109 0.80 -10.19 -5.28
C GLU A 109 2.03 -10.20 -4.37
N LYS A 110 3.19 -9.81 -4.89
CA LYS A 110 4.42 -9.73 -4.10
C LYS A 110 4.34 -8.69 -2.98
N LEU A 111 3.74 -7.54 -3.24
CA LEU A 111 3.52 -6.49 -2.24
C LEU A 111 2.58 -6.98 -1.14
N PHE A 112 1.52 -7.71 -1.50
CA PHE A 112 0.61 -8.34 -0.54
C PHE A 112 1.32 -9.36 0.35
N ASP A 113 2.19 -10.20 -0.23
CA ASP A 113 3.02 -11.14 0.54
C ASP A 113 3.98 -10.44 1.51
N MET A 114 4.34 -9.18 1.24
CA MET A 114 5.15 -8.32 2.11
C MET A 114 4.32 -7.55 3.15
N GLY A 115 2.99 -7.73 3.19
CA GLY A 115 2.08 -7.06 4.12
C GLY A 115 1.45 -5.77 3.59
N TRP A 116 1.70 -5.39 2.34
CA TRP A 116 1.09 -4.19 1.75
C TRP A 116 -0.32 -4.46 1.24
N VAL A 117 -1.24 -3.60 1.63
CA VAL A 117 -2.63 -3.59 1.17
C VAL A 117 -2.84 -2.43 0.22
N LEU A 118 -3.41 -2.71 -0.96
CA LEU A 118 -3.77 -1.68 -1.93
C LEU A 118 -4.95 -0.85 -1.40
N GLN A 119 -4.72 0.44 -1.17
CA GLN A 119 -5.75 1.37 -0.69
C GLN A 119 -6.51 2.03 -1.83
N GLY A 120 -5.83 2.30 -2.94
CA GLY A 120 -6.48 2.90 -4.08
C GLY A 120 -5.55 3.19 -5.25
N SER A 121 -6.16 3.59 -6.37
CA SER A 121 -5.45 4.04 -7.56
C SER A 121 -5.88 5.45 -7.93
N MET A 122 -4.92 6.30 -8.28
CA MET A 122 -5.14 7.69 -8.68
C MET A 122 -4.39 7.98 -9.98
N GLU A 123 -4.93 8.87 -10.80
CA GLU A 123 -4.23 9.39 -11.99
C GLU A 123 -3.99 10.88 -11.79
N ILE A 124 -2.73 11.26 -11.53
CA ILE A 124 -2.34 12.65 -11.35
C ILE A 124 -1.65 13.09 -12.65
N THR A 125 -2.39 13.76 -13.53
CA THR A 125 -1.86 14.20 -14.84
C THR A 125 -1.69 15.72 -14.87
N LEU A 126 -0.46 16.19 -15.04
CA LEU A 126 -0.14 17.59 -15.32
C LEU A 126 0.23 17.75 -16.81
N LYS A 127 -0.79 17.90 -17.66
CA LYS A 127 -0.72 18.18 -19.12
C LYS A 127 -0.06 17.15 -20.06
N SER A 128 -0.65 17.15 -21.26
CA SER A 128 -0.64 16.29 -22.47
C SER A 128 0.43 15.24 -22.82
N GLU A 129 1.56 15.08 -22.15
CA GLU A 129 2.61 14.16 -22.65
C GLU A 129 2.92 12.97 -21.75
N SER A 130 2.57 13.04 -20.46
CA SER A 130 2.91 12.00 -19.49
C SER A 130 1.74 11.72 -18.56
N LYS A 131 0.93 10.71 -18.91
CA LYS A 131 -0.08 10.17 -18.00
C LYS A 131 0.61 9.27 -16.96
N GLY A 132 0.70 9.75 -15.72
CA GLY A 132 1.20 8.97 -14.60
C GLY A 132 0.06 8.26 -13.89
N LYS A 133 0.15 6.94 -13.73
CA LYS A 133 -0.79 6.18 -12.89
C LYS A 133 -0.14 5.89 -11.55
N THR A 134 -0.85 6.11 -10.45
CA THR A 134 -0.34 6.04 -9.09
C THR A 134 -1.18 5.03 -8.30
N LEU A 135 -0.52 4.13 -7.56
CA LEU A 135 -1.14 3.23 -6.60
C LEU A 135 -0.68 3.61 -5.19
N LEU A 136 -1.64 3.80 -4.29
CA LEU A 136 -1.41 4.04 -2.87
C LEU A 136 -1.56 2.71 -2.12
N LEU A 137 -0.56 2.37 -1.31
CA LEU A 137 -0.54 1.17 -0.49
C LEU A 137 -0.35 1.54 0.97
N SER A 138 -0.87 0.71 1.87
CA SER A 138 -0.64 0.82 3.30
C SER A 138 -0.23 -0.51 3.90
N CYS A 139 0.59 -0.48 4.94
CA CYS A 139 0.96 -1.63 5.75
C CYS A 139 0.76 -1.27 7.23
N GLU A 140 0.20 -2.18 8.02
CA GLU A 140 0.09 -2.03 9.46
C GLU A 140 1.31 -2.69 10.11
N LEU A 141 2.06 -1.93 10.90
CA LEU A 141 3.12 -2.49 11.74
C LEU A 141 2.52 -3.01 13.04
N ASP A 142 2.63 -4.32 13.26
CA ASP A 142 2.34 -4.97 14.55
C ASP A 142 3.26 -4.46 15.69
#